data_AF-A0A955PPM1-F1
#
_entry.id   AF-A0A955PPM1-F1
#
_cell.length_a   1.000
_cell.length_b   1.000
_cell.length_c   1.000
_cell.angle_alpha   90.00
_cell.angle_beta   90.00
_cell.angle_gamma   90.00
#
_symmetry.space_group_name_H-M   'P 1'
#
loop_
_entity.id
_entity.type
_entity.pdbx_description
1 polymer ?
#
loop_
_entity_poly.entity_id
_entity_poly.type
_entity_poly.pdbx_seq_one_letter_code
_entity_poly.pdbx_strand_id
1 'polypeptide(L)'
;MRLLRKILIVIFTIAVIIGAFAGLGYTGYQYVQNQKKLNEKIRTTQAVRGDLKVVLKESATLKPKKSVEIKSKVNGRIVDLFYDAGAEIESGSVIAQLDREEYIRELELASKDLERAQQEWDGLTPFGEIVTDPEVISPTQTEKLVDQILIEYGARKVNYVNM
;
A
#
# COMPACT_ATOMS: atom_id res chain seq x y z
N MET A 1 39.46 -67.41 -98.94
CA MET A 1 39.70 -66.69 -97.66
C MET A 1 39.33 -65.19 -97.66
N ARG A 2 38.39 -64.70 -98.50
CA ARG A 2 37.98 -63.27 -98.52
C ARG A 2 36.74 -62.93 -97.67
N LEU A 3 35.96 -63.94 -97.27
CA LEU A 3 34.71 -63.76 -96.50
C LEU A 3 34.92 -63.75 -94.97
N LEU A 4 35.85 -64.57 -94.43
CA LEU A 4 36.16 -64.58 -92.99
C LEU A 4 36.67 -63.22 -92.47
N ARG A 5 37.54 -62.54 -93.23
CA ARG A 5 38.07 -61.22 -92.84
C ARG A 5 36.97 -60.15 -92.74
N LYS A 6 35.94 -60.22 -93.58
CA LYS A 6 34.82 -59.27 -93.57
C LYS A 6 33.92 -59.47 -92.35
N ILE A 7 33.63 -60.72 -91.98
CA ILE A 7 32.82 -61.05 -90.79
C ILE A 7 33.53 -60.58 -89.51
N LEU A 8 34.84 -60.76 -89.43
CA LEU A 8 35.64 -60.34 -88.27
C LEU A 8 35.66 -58.80 -88.11
N ILE A 9 35.71 -58.06 -89.22
CA ILE A 9 35.59 -56.59 -89.19
C ILE A 9 34.20 -56.15 -88.73
N VAL A 10 33.12 -56.80 -89.20
CA VAL A 10 31.75 -56.47 -88.80
C VAL A 10 31.53 -56.71 -87.31
N ILE A 11 32.00 -57.84 -86.77
CA ILE A 11 31.91 -58.15 -85.33
C ILE A 11 32.71 -57.11 -84.52
N PHE A 12 33.90 -56.73 -84.98
CA PHE A 12 34.71 -55.71 -84.30
C PHE A 12 34.00 -54.35 -84.29
N THR A 13 33.40 -53.92 -85.41
CA THR A 13 32.64 -52.67 -85.46
C THR A 13 31.41 -52.68 -84.54
N ILE A 14 30.71 -53.81 -84.45
CA ILE A 14 29.56 -53.95 -83.54
C ILE A 14 30.02 -53.88 -82.08
N ALA A 15 31.13 -54.54 -81.73
CA ALA A 15 31.69 -54.49 -80.37
C ALA A 15 32.12 -53.07 -79.97
N VAL A 16 32.73 -52.30 -80.90
CA VAL A 16 33.11 -50.90 -80.67
C VAL A 16 31.87 -50.03 -80.46
N ILE A 17 30.80 -50.23 -81.25
CA ILE A 17 29.55 -49.49 -81.11
C ILE A 17 28.90 -49.78 -79.75
N ILE A 18 28.81 -51.05 -79.34
CA ILE A 18 28.24 -51.44 -78.05
C ILE A 18 29.07 -50.86 -76.89
N GLY A 19 30.41 -50.90 -76.98
CA GLY A 19 31.30 -50.30 -75.98
C GLY A 19 31.11 -48.78 -75.86
N ALA A 20 30.93 -48.09 -76.99
CA ALA A 20 30.65 -46.65 -76.99
C ALA A 20 29.29 -46.33 -76.35
N PHE A 21 28.23 -47.08 -76.68
CA PHE A 21 26.90 -46.89 -76.07
C PHE A 21 26.91 -47.18 -74.57
N ALA A 22 27.61 -48.23 -74.11
CA ALA A 22 27.75 -48.54 -72.69
C ALA A 22 28.55 -47.47 -71.93
N GLY A 23 29.62 -46.94 -72.53
CA GLY A 23 30.41 -45.85 -71.94
C GLY A 23 29.63 -44.54 -71.81
N LEU A 24 28.85 -44.19 -72.83
CA LEU A 24 27.96 -43.03 -72.80
C LEU A 24 26.83 -43.19 -71.77
N GLY A 25 26.26 -44.40 -71.66
CA GLY A 25 25.25 -44.70 -70.63
C GLY A 25 25.80 -44.59 -69.20
N TYR A 26 27.00 -45.12 -68.95
CA TYR A 26 27.64 -45.09 -67.63
C TYR A 26 28.01 -43.66 -67.20
N THR A 27 28.59 -42.88 -68.11
CA THR A 27 28.97 -41.48 -67.84
C THR A 27 27.74 -40.58 -67.64
N GLY A 28 26.67 -40.78 -68.42
CA GLY A 28 25.40 -40.08 -68.24
C GLY A 28 24.73 -40.41 -66.91
N TYR A 29 24.74 -41.68 -66.49
CA TYR A 29 24.17 -42.11 -65.20
C TYR A 29 24.92 -41.51 -64.00
N GLN A 30 26.25 -41.53 -64.04
CA GLN A 30 27.11 -40.89 -63.02
C GLN A 30 26.84 -39.37 -62.91
N TYR A 31 26.65 -38.69 -64.04
CA TYR A 31 26.39 -37.25 -64.07
C TYR A 31 25.07 -36.88 -63.38
N VAL A 32 23.99 -37.60 -63.67
CA VAL A 32 22.67 -37.35 -63.07
C VAL A 32 22.64 -37.69 -61.58
N GLN A 33 23.33 -38.75 -61.16
CA GLN A 33 23.38 -39.15 -59.75
C GLN A 33 24.23 -38.18 -58.90
N ASN A 34 25.27 -37.59 -59.47
CA ASN A 34 26.08 -36.57 -58.79
C ASN A 34 25.35 -35.22 -58.65
N GLN A 35 24.43 -34.88 -59.57
CA GLN A 35 23.62 -33.67 -59.42
C GLN A 35 22.51 -33.77 -58.36
N LYS A 36 21.99 -34.98 -58.10
CA LYS A 36 20.97 -35.20 -57.05
C LYS A 36 21.47 -34.95 -55.62
N LYS A 37 22.79 -34.91 -55.39
CA LYS A 37 23.38 -34.68 -54.06
C LYS A 37 23.64 -33.21 -53.72
N LEU A 38 23.30 -32.26 -54.59
CA LEU A 38 23.78 -30.88 -54.49
C LEU A 38 22.73 -29.79 -54.18
N ASN A 39 21.48 -30.15 -53.86
CA ASN A 39 20.42 -29.13 -53.73
C ASN A 39 19.55 -29.23 -52.46
N GLU A 40 20.11 -29.60 -51.31
CA GLU A 40 19.49 -29.21 -50.03
C GLU A 40 20.11 -27.91 -49.54
N LYS A 41 19.41 -26.80 -49.84
CA LYS A 41 19.83 -25.46 -49.42
C LYS A 41 19.48 -25.24 -47.95
N ILE A 42 20.34 -25.69 -47.06
CA ILE A 42 20.19 -25.50 -45.61
C ILE A 42 20.66 -24.10 -45.24
N ARG A 43 19.82 -23.35 -44.51
CA ARG A 43 20.20 -22.03 -43.98
C ARG A 43 20.87 -22.23 -42.63
N THR A 44 22.16 -21.96 -42.56
CA THR A 44 22.93 -21.95 -41.31
C THR A 44 23.29 -20.52 -40.92
N THR A 45 23.49 -20.30 -39.62
CA THR A 45 24.04 -19.05 -39.08
C THR A 45 25.05 -19.39 -37.99
N GLN A 46 26.03 -18.53 -37.78
CA GLN A 46 27.01 -18.71 -36.71
C GLN A 46 26.37 -18.39 -35.35
N ALA A 47 26.57 -19.27 -34.36
CA ALA A 47 26.16 -19.01 -32.99
C ALA A 47 27.14 -18.01 -32.35
N VAL A 48 26.61 -16.93 -31.78
CA VAL A 48 27.38 -15.90 -31.09
C VAL A 48 27.00 -15.93 -29.61
N ARG A 49 28.01 -15.88 -28.72
CA ARG A 49 27.77 -15.69 -27.29
C ARG A 49 27.56 -14.21 -27.00
N GLY A 50 26.52 -13.89 -26.24
CA GLY A 50 26.21 -12.55 -25.79
C GLY A 50 25.27 -12.60 -24.58
N ASP A 51 25.09 -11.45 -23.94
CA ASP A 51 24.27 -11.36 -22.74
C ASP A 51 22.78 -11.39 -23.10
N LEU A 52 22.06 -12.33 -22.51
CA LEU A 52 20.60 -12.42 -22.63
C LEU A 52 19.96 -11.64 -21.48
N LYS A 53 19.31 -10.52 -21.79
CA LYS A 53 18.48 -9.79 -20.81
C LYS A 53 17.09 -10.39 -20.80
N VAL A 54 16.75 -11.08 -19.71
CA VAL A 54 15.38 -11.53 -19.44
C VAL A 54 14.64 -10.37 -18.76
N VAL A 55 13.73 -9.74 -19.49
CA VAL A 55 12.89 -8.66 -18.96
C VAL A 55 11.55 -9.24 -18.58
N LEU A 56 11.27 -9.31 -17.28
CA LEU A 56 9.96 -9.65 -16.76
C LEU A 56 9.07 -8.41 -16.78
N LYS A 57 7.97 -8.47 -17.54
CA LYS A 57 6.96 -7.40 -17.59
C LYS A 57 5.76 -7.83 -16.77
N GLU A 58 5.70 -7.35 -15.53
CA GLU A 58 4.52 -7.54 -14.68
C GLU A 58 3.62 -6.32 -14.76
N SER A 59 2.30 -6.55 -14.78
CA SER A 59 1.30 -5.50 -14.65
C SER A 59 0.77 -5.53 -13.21
N ALA A 60 1.04 -4.46 -12.47
CA ALA A 60 0.52 -4.30 -11.11
C ALA A 60 -0.49 -3.15 -11.06
N THR A 61 -1.45 -3.23 -10.13
CA THR A 61 -2.41 -2.16 -9.88
C THR A 61 -1.91 -1.25 -8.77
N LEU A 62 -1.88 0.06 -9.03
CA LEU A 62 -1.55 1.04 -8.01
C LEU A 62 -2.70 1.17 -7.00
N LYS A 63 -2.35 1.19 -5.71
CA LYS A 63 -3.29 1.45 -4.63
C LYS A 63 -2.93 2.76 -3.92
N PRO A 64 -3.91 3.53 -3.45
CA PRO A 64 -3.65 4.74 -2.67
C PRO A 64 -2.92 4.36 -1.38
N LYS A 65 -1.91 5.16 -1.01
CA LYS A 65 -1.12 4.94 0.21
C LYS A 65 -1.98 5.06 1.48
N LYS A 66 -2.91 6.01 1.49
CA LYS A 66 -3.89 6.22 2.54
C LYS A 66 -5.21 6.62 1.89
N SER A 67 -6.30 6.03 2.35
CA SER A 67 -7.67 6.39 1.95
C SER A 67 -8.45 6.59 3.23
N VAL A 68 -9.06 7.77 3.39
CA VAL A 68 -9.82 8.12 4.60
C VAL A 68 -11.19 8.62 4.17
N GLU A 69 -12.23 8.09 4.80
CA GLU A 69 -13.59 8.57 4.66
C GLU A 69 -13.85 9.58 5.78
N ILE A 70 -14.19 10.81 5.42
CA ILE A 70 -14.48 11.88 6.40
C ILE A 70 -15.98 11.91 6.66
N LYS A 71 -16.35 11.80 7.94
CA LYS A 71 -17.74 11.92 8.42
C LYS A 71 -17.81 13.00 9.49
N SER A 72 -18.95 13.66 9.55
CA SER A 72 -19.20 14.57 10.67
C SER A 72 -19.28 13.78 11.99
N LYS A 73 -18.70 14.35 13.05
CA LYS A 73 -18.80 13.80 14.42
C LYS A 73 -20.12 14.17 15.09
N VAL A 74 -20.77 15.22 14.61
CA VAL A 74 -22.02 15.76 15.14
C VAL A 74 -23.07 15.77 14.05
N ASN A 75 -24.34 15.62 14.43
CA ASN A 75 -25.43 15.75 13.48
C ASN A 75 -25.68 17.23 13.18
N GLY A 76 -26.05 17.57 11.95
CA GLY A 76 -26.30 18.97 11.62
C GLY A 76 -26.52 19.16 10.13
N ARG A 77 -27.09 20.30 9.78
CA ARG A 77 -27.25 20.73 8.40
C ARG A 77 -25.94 21.33 7.90
N ILE A 78 -25.51 20.99 6.69
CA ILE A 78 -24.40 21.67 6.03
C ILE A 78 -24.88 23.07 5.59
N VAL A 79 -24.19 24.10 6.07
CA VAL A 79 -24.40 25.50 5.70
C VAL A 79 -23.54 25.85 4.49
N ASP A 80 -22.24 25.52 4.56
CA ASP A 80 -21.28 25.80 3.50
C ASP A 80 -20.38 24.60 3.20
N LEU A 81 -19.95 24.50 1.95
CA LEU A 81 -18.96 23.53 1.45
C LEU A 81 -17.84 24.29 0.76
N PHE A 82 -16.60 24.11 1.23
CA PHE A 82 -15.46 24.93 0.79
C PHE A 82 -14.66 24.33 -0.37
N TYR A 83 -14.89 23.05 -0.69
CA TYR A 83 -14.13 22.33 -1.71
C TYR A 83 -15.04 21.50 -2.62
N ASP A 84 -14.70 21.48 -3.90
CA ASP A 84 -15.35 20.67 -4.92
C ASP A 84 -14.72 19.28 -5.06
N ALA A 85 -15.45 18.38 -5.71
CA ALA A 85 -14.96 17.03 -5.99
C ALA A 85 -13.70 17.06 -6.85
N GLY A 86 -12.63 16.39 -6.38
CA GLY A 86 -11.33 16.33 -7.06
C GLY A 86 -10.35 17.42 -6.65
N ALA A 87 -10.74 18.34 -5.76
CA ALA A 87 -9.84 19.35 -5.22
C ALA A 87 -8.73 18.72 -4.35
N GLU A 88 -7.52 19.27 -4.44
CA GLU A 88 -6.42 18.95 -3.53
C GLU A 88 -6.57 19.78 -2.25
N ILE A 89 -6.40 19.13 -1.10
CA ILE A 89 -6.58 19.76 0.22
C ILE A 89 -5.40 19.45 1.13
N GLU A 90 -5.08 20.40 2.00
CA GLU A 90 -4.06 20.21 3.03
C GLU A 90 -4.66 19.67 4.32
N SER A 91 -3.83 19.03 5.14
CA SER A 91 -4.24 18.52 6.45
C SER A 91 -4.70 19.66 7.36
N GLY A 92 -5.89 19.52 7.94
CA GLY A 92 -6.48 20.52 8.83
C GLY A 92 -7.39 21.54 8.13
N SER A 93 -7.50 21.48 6.80
CA SER A 93 -8.40 22.34 6.04
C SER A 93 -9.87 22.08 6.42
N VAL A 94 -10.66 23.15 6.54
CA VAL A 94 -12.09 23.06 6.81
C VAL A 94 -12.82 22.71 5.53
N ILE A 95 -13.42 21.51 5.46
CA ILE A 95 -14.05 21.01 4.24
C ILE A 95 -15.51 21.49 4.12
N ALA A 96 -16.24 21.47 5.25
CA ALA A 96 -17.63 21.86 5.32
C ALA A 96 -17.91 22.56 6.65
N GLN A 97 -18.88 23.47 6.64
CA GLN A 97 -19.40 24.12 7.84
C GLN A 97 -20.81 23.62 8.11
N LEU A 98 -21.02 23.13 9.32
CA LEU A 98 -22.35 22.76 9.81
C LEU A 98 -23.02 23.94 10.49
N ASP A 99 -24.34 23.90 10.58
CA ASP A 99 -25.10 24.81 11.44
C ASP A 99 -24.73 24.55 12.91
N ARG A 100 -24.39 25.63 13.62
CA ARG A 100 -23.85 25.59 14.98
C ARG A 100 -24.76 26.26 16.00
N GLU A 101 -25.90 26.83 15.60
CA GLU A 101 -26.70 27.63 16.54
C GLU A 101 -27.12 26.86 17.80
N GLU A 102 -27.62 25.64 17.63
CA GLU A 102 -28.03 24.79 18.75
C GLU A 102 -26.85 24.40 19.64
N TYR A 103 -25.72 24.04 19.02
CA TYR A 103 -24.50 23.68 19.73
C TYR A 103 -23.87 24.86 20.47
N ILE A 104 -23.95 26.08 19.93
CA ILE A 104 -23.48 27.30 20.61
C ILE A 104 -24.33 27.58 21.84
N ARG A 105 -25.66 27.44 21.73
CA ARG A 105 -26.56 27.61 22.89
C ARG A 105 -26.29 26.58 23.99
N GLU A 106 -26.10 25.32 23.62
CA GLU A 106 -25.76 24.25 24.57
C GLU A 106 -24.41 24.51 25.26
N LEU A 107 -23.41 24.94 24.50
CA LEU A 107 -22.10 25.32 25.03
C LEU A 107 -22.20 26.50 26.00
N GLU A 108 -23.01 27.51 25.68
CA GLU A 108 -23.22 28.67 26.55
C GLU A 108 -23.86 28.25 27.89
N LEU A 109 -24.88 27.39 27.86
CA LEU A 109 -25.51 26.87 29.07
C LEU A 109 -24.51 26.08 29.92
N ALA A 110 -23.76 25.15 29.31
CA ALA A 110 -22.73 24.38 30.00
C ALA A 110 -21.63 25.27 30.59
N SER A 111 -21.25 26.35 29.90
CA SER A 111 -20.26 27.31 30.42
C SER A 111 -20.77 28.10 31.64
N LYS A 112 -22.05 28.47 31.64
CA LYS A 112 -22.70 29.16 32.77
C LYS A 112 -22.84 28.24 33.98
N ASP A 113 -23.13 26.96 33.76
CA ASP A 113 -23.15 25.97 34.83
C ASP A 113 -21.76 25.73 35.43
N LEU A 114 -20.72 25.66 34.59
CA LEU A 114 -19.33 25.58 35.06
C LEU A 114 -18.94 26.81 35.89
N GLU A 115 -19.29 28.02 35.42
CA GLU A 115 -19.02 29.26 36.15
C GLU A 115 -19.71 29.28 37.51
N ARG A 116 -20.99 28.87 37.57
CA ARG A 116 -21.74 28.78 38.83
C ARG A 116 -21.11 27.78 39.79
N ALA A 117 -20.72 26.60 39.31
CA ALA A 117 -20.06 25.60 40.13
C ALA A 117 -18.68 26.08 40.63
N GLN A 118 -17.94 26.83 39.81
CA GLN A 118 -16.66 27.42 40.21
C GLN A 118 -16.84 28.52 41.26
N GLN A 119 -17.85 29.39 41.10
CA GLN A 119 -18.17 30.42 42.10
C GLN A 119 -18.61 29.79 43.42
N GLU A 120 -19.37 28.70 43.37
CA GLU A 120 -19.75 27.94 44.56
C GLU A 120 -18.51 27.33 45.24
N TRP A 121 -17.61 26.71 44.47
CA TRP A 121 -16.33 26.19 44.96
C TRP A 121 -15.46 27.29 45.62
N ASP A 122 -15.29 28.42 44.93
CA ASP A 122 -14.51 29.55 45.44
C ASP A 122 -15.18 30.16 46.67
N GLY A 123 -16.51 30.26 46.68
CA GLY A 123 -17.31 30.71 47.83
C GLY A 123 -17.24 29.79 49.04
N LEU A 124 -16.85 28.53 48.87
CA LEU A 124 -16.59 27.56 49.94
C LEU A 124 -15.16 27.67 50.53
N THR A 125 -14.34 28.62 50.05
CA THR A 125 -13.00 28.92 50.62
C THR A 125 -12.91 29.99 51.74
N PRO A 126 -13.85 30.16 52.71
CA PRO A 126 -13.56 30.96 53.90
C PRO A 126 -12.93 30.18 55.08
N PHE A 127 -12.58 28.90 54.95
CA PHE A 127 -11.98 28.15 56.07
C PHE A 127 -10.63 27.51 55.71
N GLY A 128 -9.57 28.27 55.99
CA GLY A 128 -8.24 27.74 56.28
C GLY A 128 -7.23 27.96 55.16
N GLU A 129 -6.22 28.80 55.44
CA GLU A 129 -4.89 28.52 54.93
C GLU A 129 -4.60 27.04 55.18
N ILE A 130 -4.18 26.31 54.16
CA ILE A 130 -3.63 24.97 54.35
C ILE A 130 -2.34 25.19 55.14
N VAL A 131 -2.41 25.09 56.46
CA VAL A 131 -1.23 25.11 57.32
C VAL A 131 -0.47 23.81 57.00
N THR A 132 0.53 23.93 56.13
CA THR A 132 1.38 22.81 55.70
C THR A 132 2.40 22.38 56.77
N ASP A 133 2.36 22.98 57.96
CA ASP A 133 3.28 22.70 59.06
C ASP A 133 2.53 22.21 60.32
N PRO A 134 2.57 20.90 60.64
CA PRO A 134 1.79 20.31 61.73
C PRO A 134 2.32 20.63 63.14
N GLU A 135 3.41 21.38 63.31
CA GLU A 135 4.03 21.61 64.62
C GLU A 135 3.53 22.84 65.41
N VAL A 136 2.65 23.69 64.86
CA VAL A 136 2.29 24.99 65.49
C VAL A 136 0.91 25.00 66.15
N ILE A 137 0.18 23.88 66.19
CA ILE A 137 -1.13 23.86 66.86
C ILE A 137 -0.95 23.44 68.32
N SER A 138 -0.79 24.43 69.20
CA SER A 138 -0.90 24.19 70.65
C SER A 138 -2.29 23.60 70.96
N PRO A 139 -2.39 22.45 71.67
CA PRO A 139 -3.66 21.77 71.97
C PRO A 139 -4.72 22.68 72.62
N THR A 140 -4.28 23.77 73.27
CA THR A 140 -5.15 24.74 73.94
C THR A 140 -5.92 25.64 72.98
N GLN A 141 -5.44 25.86 71.75
CA GLN A 141 -6.14 26.69 70.76
C GLN A 141 -7.27 25.91 70.08
N THR A 142 -7.08 24.61 69.87
CA THR A 142 -8.10 23.72 69.30
C THR A 142 -9.31 23.59 70.22
N GLU A 143 -9.10 23.43 71.54
CA GLU A 143 -10.23 23.38 72.49
C GLU A 143 -10.98 24.71 72.56
N LYS A 144 -10.28 25.84 72.49
CA LYS A 144 -10.91 27.17 72.48
C LYS A 144 -11.78 27.39 71.24
N LEU A 145 -11.31 26.97 70.08
CA LEU A 145 -12.05 27.07 68.82
C LEU A 145 -13.27 26.15 68.82
N VAL A 146 -13.13 24.92 69.32
CA VAL A 146 -14.24 23.98 69.46
C VAL A 146 -15.30 24.51 70.42
N ASP A 147 -14.90 25.03 71.58
CA ASP A 147 -15.85 25.60 72.55
C ASP A 147 -16.54 26.85 72.00
N GLN A 148 -15.83 27.71 71.26
CA GLN A 148 -16.41 28.90 70.64
C GLN A 148 -17.46 28.54 69.57
N ILE A 149 -17.18 27.55 68.73
CA ILE A 149 -18.14 27.04 67.73
C ILE A 149 -19.35 26.40 68.43
N LEU A 150 -19.13 25.61 69.49
CA LEU A 150 -20.21 24.98 70.23
C LEU A 150 -21.15 26.01 70.90
N ILE A 151 -20.61 27.13 71.39
CA ILE A 151 -21.40 28.24 71.95
C ILE A 151 -22.19 28.96 70.85
N GLU A 152 -21.59 29.25 69.70
CA GLU A 152 -22.23 29.97 68.59
C GLU A 152 -23.41 29.20 67.99
N TYR A 153 -23.31 27.87 67.93
CA TYR A 153 -24.37 27.00 67.42
C TYR A 153 -25.26 26.38 68.53
N GLY A 154 -25.05 26.75 69.80
CA GLY A 154 -25.83 26.25 70.94
C GLY A 154 -25.74 24.73 71.17
N ALA A 155 -24.70 24.08 70.64
CA ALA A 155 -24.50 22.64 70.72
C ALA A 155 -23.71 22.26 71.98
N ARG A 156 -24.12 21.20 72.68
CA ARG A 156 -23.36 20.66 73.82
C ARG A 156 -22.25 19.72 73.34
N LYS A 157 -21.06 19.80 73.95
CA LYS A 157 -19.92 18.90 73.72
C LYS A 157 -20.37 17.45 73.94
N VAL A 158 -20.38 16.64 72.88
CA VAL A 158 -20.71 15.20 72.95
C VAL A 158 -19.41 14.46 73.29
N ASN A 159 -19.39 13.79 74.44
CA ASN A 159 -18.26 12.95 74.83
C ASN A 159 -18.32 11.62 74.08
N TYR A 160 -17.44 11.47 73.08
CA TYR A 160 -17.18 10.18 72.44
C TYR A 160 -16.12 9.43 73.27
N VAL A 161 -16.53 8.93 74.43
CA VAL A 161 -15.76 7.88 75.13
C VAL A 161 -16.74 6.75 75.41
N ASN A 162 -16.79 5.83 74.44
CA ASN A 162 -17.41 4.50 74.39
C ASN A 162 -18.24 4.34 73.11
N MET A 163 -17.55 4.07 72.02
CA MET A 163 -18.03 3.19 70.95
C MET A 163 -16.85 2.38 70.43
#